data_AF-L0AHA7-F1
#
_entry.id   AF-L0AHA7-F1
#
_cell.length_a   1.000
_cell.length_b   1.000
_cell.length_c   1.000
_cell.angle_alpha   90.00
_cell.angle_beta   90.00
_cell.angle_gamma   90.00
#
_symmetry.space_group_name_H-M   'P 1'
#
loop_
_entity.id
_entity.type
_entity.pdbx_description
1 polymer ?
#
loop_
_entity_poly.entity_id
_entity_poly.type
_entity_poly.pdbx_seq_one_letter_code
_entity_poly.pdbx_strand_id
1 'polypeptide(L)'
;MIRYVLAVLLTVALAVLSVPAIDHAATVSTERQLQGDLASVDDTAVSLYENEEVTPDGVPAPKRTVAVTFPADSLTSTSVEYVRIERLHETGSLATFAARERGERHRLIDAPIVYADPHRNETVELGGSGETRPLTLTLERDDRGEPVVVASQ
;
A
#
# COMPACT_ATOMS: atom_id res chain seq x y z
N MET A 1 -51.10 0.43 -17.56
CA MET A 1 -50.17 -0.68 -17.81
C MET A 1 -48.91 -0.20 -18.54
N ILE A 2 -49.01 0.37 -19.75
CA ILE A 2 -47.85 0.86 -20.53
C ILE A 2 -46.95 1.85 -19.77
N ARG A 3 -47.54 2.77 -18.98
CA ARG A 3 -46.81 3.75 -18.16
C ARG A 3 -45.89 3.11 -17.12
N TYR A 4 -46.28 1.98 -16.53
CA TYR A 4 -45.46 1.26 -15.56
C TYR A 4 -44.32 0.51 -16.25
N VAL A 5 -44.60 -0.10 -17.41
CA VAL A 5 -43.57 -0.77 -18.22
C VAL A 5 -42.49 0.22 -18.64
N LEU A 6 -42.88 1.40 -19.11
CA LEU A 6 -41.96 2.46 -19.55
C LEU A 6 -41.13 2.99 -18.36
N ALA A 7 -41.74 3.15 -17.20
CA ALA A 7 -41.03 3.54 -15.97
C ALA A 7 -40.00 2.48 -15.55
N VAL A 8 -40.36 1.19 -15.57
CA VAL A 8 -39.43 0.10 -15.24
C VAL A 8 -38.26 0.05 -16.22
N LEU A 9 -38.53 0.15 -17.53
CA LEU A 9 -37.49 0.17 -18.55
C LEU A 9 -36.53 1.36 -18.39
N LEU A 10 -37.07 2.54 -18.08
CA LEU A 10 -36.27 3.73 -17.82
C LEU A 10 -35.36 3.55 -16.61
N THR A 11 -35.88 3.00 -15.50
CA THR A 11 -35.07 2.74 -14.30
C THR A 11 -33.96 1.75 -14.57
N VAL A 12 -34.23 0.67 -15.32
CA VAL A 12 -33.20 -0.31 -15.71
C VAL A 12 -32.16 0.33 -16.62
N ALA A 13 -32.57 1.14 -17.60
CA ALA A 13 -31.65 1.86 -18.48
C ALA A 13 -30.71 2.78 -17.68
N LEU A 14 -31.24 3.53 -16.71
CA LEU A 14 -30.45 4.40 -15.84
C LEU A 14 -29.50 3.61 -14.92
N ALA A 15 -29.96 2.49 -14.37
CA ALA A 15 -29.13 1.62 -13.55
C ALA A 15 -27.94 1.05 -14.34
N VAL A 16 -28.16 0.57 -15.56
CA VAL A 16 -27.11 0.05 -16.43
C VAL A 16 -26.09 1.13 -16.79
N LEU A 17 -26.54 2.36 -17.07
CA LEU A 17 -25.64 3.49 -17.37
C LEU A 17 -24.79 3.94 -16.18
N SER A 18 -25.16 3.58 -14.95
CA SER A 18 -24.47 4.01 -13.72
C SER A 18 -23.31 3.09 -13.33
N VAL A 19 -23.30 1.83 -13.80
CA VAL A 19 -22.29 0.82 -13.40
C VAL A 19 -20.85 1.32 -13.61
N PRO A 20 -20.44 1.83 -14.79
CA PRO A 20 -19.05 2.25 -15.00
C PRO A 20 -18.61 3.40 -14.09
N ALA A 21 -19.55 4.26 -13.69
CA ALA A 21 -19.26 5.37 -12.79
C ALA A 21 -19.01 4.88 -11.35
N ILE A 22 -19.73 3.83 -10.92
CA ILE A 22 -19.53 3.19 -9.61
C ILE A 22 -18.17 2.50 -9.57
N ASP A 23 -17.83 1.72 -10.60
CA ASP A 23 -16.54 1.01 -10.68
C ASP A 23 -15.36 2.00 -10.66
N HIS A 24 -15.51 3.13 -11.38
CA HIS A 24 -14.51 4.20 -11.34
C HIS A 24 -14.37 4.82 -9.95
N ALA A 25 -15.49 5.11 -9.29
CA ALA A 25 -15.48 5.69 -7.94
C ALA A 25 -14.86 4.73 -6.91
N ALA A 26 -15.19 3.44 -6.98
CA ALA A 26 -14.63 2.40 -6.13
C ALA A 26 -13.11 2.30 -6.29
N THR A 27 -12.63 2.32 -7.53
CA THR A 27 -11.19 2.28 -7.85
C THR A 27 -10.45 3.50 -7.30
N VAL A 28 -10.97 4.70 -7.53
CA VAL A 28 -10.38 5.95 -7.03
C VAL A 28 -10.36 5.99 -5.50
N SER A 29 -11.38 5.43 -4.84
CA SER A 29 -11.42 5.32 -3.38
C SER A 29 -10.30 4.42 -2.86
N THR A 30 -10.14 3.22 -3.43
CA THR A 30 -9.04 2.30 -3.08
C THR A 30 -7.68 2.95 -3.29
N GLU A 31 -7.46 3.65 -4.41
CA GLU A 31 -6.19 4.33 -4.68
C GLU A 31 -5.88 5.41 -3.64
N ARG A 32 -6.87 6.23 -3.25
CA ARG A 32 -6.67 7.26 -2.22
C ARG A 32 -6.34 6.65 -0.87
N GLN A 33 -6.99 5.54 -0.53
CA GLN A 33 -6.70 4.82 0.70
C GLN A 33 -5.27 4.26 0.71
N LEU A 34 -4.86 3.54 -0.36
CA LEU A 34 -3.49 3.04 -0.50
C LEU A 34 -2.46 4.16 -0.48
N GLN A 35 -2.76 5.31 -1.09
CA GLN A 35 -1.91 6.48 -1.00
C GLN A 35 -1.79 6.98 0.45
N GLY A 36 -2.87 6.97 1.23
CA GLY A 36 -2.81 7.29 2.66
C GLY A 36 -1.95 6.30 3.44
N ASP A 37 -2.17 5.00 3.24
CA ASP A 37 -1.42 3.94 3.94
C ASP A 37 0.07 4.00 3.60
N LEU A 38 0.42 4.17 2.31
CA LEU A 38 1.82 4.34 1.88
C LEU A 38 2.44 5.66 2.38
N ALA A 39 1.66 6.72 2.58
CA ALA A 39 2.14 7.93 3.24
C ALA A 39 2.51 7.64 4.70
N SER A 40 1.67 6.88 5.41
CA SER A 40 1.96 6.51 6.78
C SER A 40 3.20 5.62 6.89
N VAL A 41 3.42 4.72 5.91
CA VAL A 41 4.65 3.92 5.83
C VAL A 41 5.87 4.81 5.61
N ASP A 42 5.79 5.73 4.65
CA ASP A 42 6.83 6.71 4.35
C ASP A 42 7.20 7.57 5.57
N ASP A 43 6.22 8.25 6.17
CA ASP A 43 6.41 9.07 7.37
C ASP A 43 7.03 8.26 8.53
N THR A 44 6.60 7.01 8.72
CA THR A 44 7.12 6.15 9.78
C THR A 44 8.53 5.67 9.48
N ALA A 45 8.82 5.29 8.24
CA ALA A 45 10.14 4.84 7.81
C ALA A 45 11.15 5.99 7.87
N VAL A 46 10.79 7.18 7.38
CA VAL A 46 11.59 8.40 7.49
C VAL A 46 11.80 8.76 8.95
N SER A 47 10.76 8.73 9.78
CA SER A 47 10.89 9.03 11.20
C SER A 47 11.84 8.07 11.91
N LEU A 48 11.76 6.77 11.62
CA LEU A 48 12.73 5.78 12.12
C LEU A 48 14.15 6.07 11.61
N TYR A 49 14.30 6.35 10.32
CA TYR A 49 15.60 6.50 9.67
C TYR A 49 16.33 7.79 10.08
N GLU A 50 15.60 8.90 10.22
CA GLU A 50 16.20 10.22 10.49
C GLU A 50 16.26 10.58 11.98
N ASN A 51 15.33 10.09 12.80
CA ASN A 51 15.20 10.53 14.20
C ASN A 51 15.64 9.50 15.24
N GLU A 52 15.76 8.22 14.88
CA GLU A 52 16.19 7.17 15.81
C GLU A 52 17.65 6.79 15.58
N GLU A 53 18.35 6.39 16.65
CA GLU A 53 19.72 5.91 16.54
C GLU A 53 19.76 4.39 16.34
N VAL A 54 20.56 3.94 15.38
CA VAL A 54 20.77 2.51 15.16
C VAL A 54 21.47 1.92 16.37
N THR A 55 20.81 0.96 17.01
CA THR A 55 21.27 0.41 18.27
C THR A 55 22.42 -0.59 18.05
N PRO A 56 23.40 -0.69 18.98
CA PRO A 56 24.45 -1.69 18.89
C PRO A 56 23.93 -3.12 18.96
N ASP A 57 24.72 -4.06 18.43
CA ASP A 57 24.41 -5.49 18.44
C ASP A 57 24.06 -6.01 19.84
N GLY A 58 22.99 -6.81 19.92
CA GLY A 58 22.50 -7.38 21.16
C GLY A 58 21.57 -6.49 21.98
N VAL A 59 21.31 -5.26 21.51
CA VAL A 59 20.26 -4.39 22.06
C VAL A 59 19.06 -4.38 21.09
N PRO A 60 17.80 -4.40 21.58
CA PRO A 60 16.64 -4.36 20.71
C PRO A 60 16.63 -3.11 19.81
N ALA A 61 16.53 -3.34 18.50
CA ALA A 61 16.44 -2.28 17.51
C ALA A 61 15.13 -1.46 17.64
N PRO A 62 15.13 -0.17 17.26
CA PRO A 62 13.93 0.65 17.21
C PRO A 62 12.99 0.09 16.16
N LYS A 63 11.70 -0.06 16.52
CA LYS A 63 10.69 -0.59 15.61
C LYS A 63 9.35 0.12 15.74
N ARG A 64 8.62 0.19 14.63
CA ARG A 64 7.26 0.74 14.55
C ARG A 64 6.40 -0.20 13.71
N THR A 65 5.12 -0.30 14.06
CA THR A 65 4.16 -1.08 13.28
C THR A 65 3.17 -0.14 12.62
N VAL A 66 3.03 -0.26 11.30
CA VAL A 66 2.04 0.47 10.49
C VAL A 66 1.02 -0.54 9.97
N ALA A 67 -0.24 -0.16 9.91
CA ALA A 67 -1.29 -1.00 9.34
C ALA A 67 -1.49 -0.64 7.87
N VAL A 68 -1.47 -1.64 6.98
CA VAL A 68 -1.77 -1.48 5.55
C VAL A 68 -3.05 -2.25 5.25
N THR A 69 -4.05 -1.58 4.69
CA THR A 69 -5.37 -2.17 4.46
C THR A 69 -5.58 -2.51 2.99
N PHE A 70 -5.91 -3.77 2.72
CA PHE A 70 -6.23 -4.29 1.40
C PHE A 70 -7.75 -4.50 1.32
N PRO A 71 -8.51 -3.56 0.75
CA PRO A 71 -9.96 -3.69 0.67
C PRO A 71 -10.37 -4.90 -0.18
N ALA A 72 -11.49 -5.51 0.19
CA ALA A 72 -12.19 -6.47 -0.68
C ALA A 72 -12.99 -5.74 -1.75
N ASP A 73 -13.40 -6.47 -2.79
CA ASP A 73 -14.33 -5.93 -3.78
C ASP A 73 -15.68 -5.62 -3.13
N SER A 74 -16.16 -4.40 -3.34
CA SER A 74 -17.46 -3.92 -2.88
C SER A 74 -18.00 -2.84 -3.81
N LEU A 75 -19.20 -2.32 -3.52
CA LEU A 75 -19.77 -1.20 -4.27
C LEU A 75 -18.95 0.10 -4.18
N THR A 76 -18.03 0.19 -3.21
CA THR A 76 -17.26 1.41 -2.91
C THR A 76 -15.76 1.19 -2.90
N SER A 77 -15.29 -0.04 -3.14
CA SER A 77 -13.88 -0.39 -3.13
C SER A 77 -13.58 -1.47 -4.15
N THR A 78 -12.46 -1.32 -4.83
CA THR A 78 -11.87 -2.35 -5.69
C THR A 78 -10.76 -3.04 -4.94
N SER A 79 -10.61 -4.35 -5.11
CA SER A 79 -9.48 -5.09 -4.58
C SER A 79 -8.15 -4.68 -5.21
N VAL A 80 -7.10 -4.86 -4.42
CA VAL A 80 -5.72 -4.55 -4.79
C VAL A 80 -5.08 -5.84 -5.30
N GLU A 81 -4.42 -5.78 -6.46
CA GLU A 81 -3.73 -6.96 -7.01
C GLU A 81 -2.42 -7.20 -6.26
N TYR A 82 -1.64 -6.14 -6.08
CA TYR A 82 -0.39 -6.17 -5.33
C TYR A 82 0.04 -4.75 -4.92
N VAL A 83 0.85 -4.71 -3.87
CA VAL A 83 1.68 -3.57 -3.48
C VAL A 83 3.10 -4.11 -3.33
N ARG A 84 4.05 -3.42 -3.96
CA ARG A 84 5.46 -3.80 -3.98
C ARG A 84 6.29 -2.62 -3.51
N ILE A 85 7.24 -2.84 -2.61
CA ILE A 85 8.22 -1.82 -2.20
C ILE A 85 9.61 -2.33 -2.52
N GLU A 86 10.28 -1.67 -3.44
CA GLU A 86 11.63 -1.99 -3.90
C GLU A 86 12.61 -0.90 -3.44
N ARG A 87 13.73 -1.26 -2.81
CA ARG A 87 14.79 -0.28 -2.55
C ARG A 87 15.42 0.12 -3.88
N LEU A 88 15.38 1.42 -4.18
CA LEU A 88 15.91 1.96 -5.42
C LEU A 88 17.38 2.41 -5.25
N HIS A 89 17.68 3.06 -4.12
CA HIS A 89 19.01 3.57 -3.79
C HIS A 89 19.28 3.51 -2.28
N GLU A 90 20.45 4.00 -1.86
CA GLU A 90 20.90 3.97 -0.47
C GLU A 90 19.94 4.67 0.50
N THR A 91 19.21 5.67 0.02
CA THR A 91 18.35 6.55 0.82
C THR A 91 16.86 6.50 0.47
N GLY A 92 16.41 5.59 -0.41
CA GLY A 92 15.02 5.64 -0.88
C GLY A 92 14.53 4.38 -1.59
N SER A 93 13.22 4.26 -1.60
CA SER A 93 12.48 3.11 -2.10
C SER A 93 11.33 3.54 -3.00
N LEU A 94 10.92 2.65 -3.90
CA LEU A 94 9.79 2.85 -4.80
C LEU A 94 8.67 1.88 -4.42
N ALA A 95 7.54 2.43 -4.01
CA ALA A 95 6.31 1.68 -3.83
C ALA A 95 5.50 1.68 -5.14
N THR A 96 5.29 0.48 -5.69
CA THR A 96 4.47 0.25 -6.87
C THR A 96 3.20 -0.49 -6.46
N PHE A 97 2.03 -0.04 -6.88
CA PHE A 97 0.77 -0.69 -6.56
C PHE A 97 -0.19 -0.69 -7.76
N ALA A 98 -1.03 -1.73 -7.83
CA ALA A 98 -2.06 -1.86 -8.84
C ALA A 98 -3.41 -2.20 -8.21
N ALA A 99 -4.39 -1.34 -8.43
CA ALA A 99 -5.80 -1.68 -8.23
C ALA A 99 -6.32 -2.39 -9.48
N ARG A 100 -7.22 -3.36 -9.31
CA ARG A 100 -7.77 -4.12 -10.45
C ARG A 100 -8.33 -3.18 -11.52
N GLU A 101 -8.05 -3.51 -12.78
CA GLU A 101 -8.49 -2.75 -13.98
C GLU A 101 -7.79 -1.39 -14.22
N ARG A 102 -6.78 -1.03 -13.43
CA ARG A 102 -5.94 0.15 -13.68
C ARG A 102 -4.47 -0.20 -13.84
N GLY A 103 -3.76 0.70 -14.52
CA GLY A 103 -2.31 0.63 -14.63
C GLY A 103 -1.61 0.89 -13.30
N GLU A 104 -0.35 0.48 -13.24
CA GLU A 104 0.53 0.65 -12.09
C GLU A 104 0.64 2.11 -11.65
N ARG A 105 0.64 2.31 -10.33
CA ARG A 105 0.88 3.58 -9.68
C ARG A 105 2.15 3.47 -8.85
N HIS A 106 2.89 4.56 -8.84
CA HIS A 106 4.22 4.63 -8.25
C HIS A 106 4.21 5.73 -7.19
N ARG A 107 4.89 5.46 -6.08
CA ARG A 107 5.14 6.44 -5.02
C ARG A 107 6.56 6.27 -4.51
N LEU A 108 7.28 7.38 -4.41
CA LEU A 108 8.59 7.40 -3.77
C LEU A 108 8.42 7.39 -2.25
N ILE A 109 9.31 6.66 -1.59
CA ILE A 109 9.48 6.59 -0.15
C ILE A 109 10.90 7.06 0.15
N ASP A 110 11.03 8.07 1.01
CA ASP A 110 12.31 8.74 1.31
C ASP A 110 13.09 8.00 2.42
N ALA A 111 13.00 6.67 2.42
CA ALA A 111 13.73 5.80 3.32
C ALA A 111 14.12 4.49 2.59
N PRO A 112 15.30 3.91 2.90
CA PRO A 112 15.71 2.63 2.34
C PRO A 112 15.01 1.47 3.05
N ILE A 113 14.04 0.86 2.38
CA ILE A 113 13.23 -0.26 2.90
C ILE A 113 13.66 -1.55 2.22
N VAL A 114 13.97 -2.58 3.02
CA VAL A 114 14.25 -3.95 2.56
C VAL A 114 13.36 -4.95 3.27
N TYR A 115 13.09 -6.10 2.65
CA TYR A 115 12.26 -7.14 3.23
C TYR A 115 13.07 -8.18 4.01
N ALA A 116 12.66 -8.46 5.26
CA ALA A 116 13.10 -9.53 6.14
C ALA A 116 14.60 -9.60 6.54
N ASP A 117 15.53 -9.32 5.61
CA ASP A 117 16.97 -9.42 5.80
C ASP A 117 17.62 -8.05 5.47
N PRO A 118 18.29 -7.37 6.43
CA PRO A 118 18.96 -6.09 6.17
C PRO A 118 20.11 -6.19 5.15
N HIS A 119 20.66 -7.39 4.93
CA HIS A 119 21.80 -7.63 4.04
C HIS A 119 21.38 -7.94 2.60
N ARG A 120 20.07 -8.11 2.36
CA ARG A 120 19.55 -8.41 1.03
C ARG A 120 18.60 -7.32 0.56
N ASN A 121 18.73 -6.94 -0.70
CA ASN A 121 17.76 -6.06 -1.34
C ASN A 121 16.51 -6.85 -1.79
N GLU A 122 15.86 -7.52 -0.83
CA GLU A 122 14.61 -8.22 -1.08
C GLU A 122 13.45 -7.23 -1.08
N THR A 123 12.54 -7.45 -2.03
CA THR A 123 11.38 -6.60 -2.25
C THR A 123 10.27 -6.96 -1.28
N VAL A 124 9.63 -5.95 -0.70
CA VAL A 124 8.44 -6.16 0.13
C VAL A 124 7.24 -6.35 -0.81
N GLU A 125 6.70 -7.56 -0.88
CA GLU A 125 5.44 -7.82 -1.58
C GLU A 125 4.30 -7.95 -0.57
N LEU A 126 3.37 -6.99 -0.60
CA LEU A 126 2.15 -7.01 0.19
C LEU A 126 0.99 -7.29 -0.76
N GLY A 127 0.21 -8.31 -0.44
CA GLY A 127 -0.98 -8.69 -1.17
C GLY A 127 -2.04 -9.18 -0.21
N GLY A 128 -3.30 -9.00 -0.58
CA GLY A 128 -4.42 -9.35 0.28
C GLY A 128 -5.73 -8.87 -0.30
N SER A 129 -6.82 -9.44 0.19
CA SER A 129 -8.16 -8.97 -0.14
C SER A 129 -9.04 -9.04 1.11
N GLY A 130 -9.60 -7.91 1.49
CA GLY A 130 -10.47 -7.79 2.66
C GLY A 130 -9.74 -7.86 4.00
N GLU A 131 -8.45 -7.57 4.05
CA GLU A 131 -7.63 -7.71 5.26
C GLU A 131 -6.75 -6.49 5.52
N THR A 132 -6.48 -6.25 6.80
CA THR A 132 -5.49 -5.26 7.25
C THR A 132 -4.28 -6.03 7.75
N ARG A 133 -3.12 -5.78 7.15
CA ARG A 133 -1.86 -6.41 7.53
C ARG A 133 -1.00 -5.45 8.34
N PRO A 134 -0.50 -5.85 9.51
CA PRO A 134 0.54 -5.11 10.19
C PRO A 134 1.85 -5.23 9.39
N LEU A 135 2.53 -4.12 9.20
CA LEU A 135 3.88 -4.03 8.65
C LEU A 135 4.77 -3.46 9.74
N THR A 136 5.69 -4.28 10.23
CA THR A 136 6.68 -3.87 11.23
C THR A 136 7.93 -3.38 10.53
N LEU A 137 8.29 -2.13 10.78
CA LEU A 137 9.48 -1.46 10.30
C LEU A 137 10.49 -1.42 11.44
N THR A 138 11.69 -1.94 11.21
CA THR A 138 12.77 -2.00 12.20
C THR A 138 14.01 -1.34 11.63
N LEU A 139 14.68 -0.48 12.40
CA LEU A 139 15.91 0.16 11.97
C LEU A 139 17.12 -0.73 12.32
N GLU A 140 17.81 -1.23 11.31
CA GLU A 140 18.98 -2.11 11.45
C GLU A 140 20.17 -1.60 10.63
N ARG A 141 21.31 -2.33 10.66
CA ARG A 141 22.47 -2.06 9.81
C ARG A 141 22.59 -3.10 8.72
N ASP A 142 22.95 -2.66 7.52
CA ASP A 142 23.33 -3.56 6.43
C ASP A 142 24.81 -4.03 6.54
N ASP A 143 25.28 -4.78 5.53
CA ASP A 143 26.67 -5.26 5.43
C ASP A 143 27.73 -4.15 5.44
N ARG A 144 27.36 -2.92 5.09
CA ARG A 144 28.25 -1.75 5.06
C ARG A 144 28.21 -0.98 6.37
N GLY A 145 27.37 -1.41 7.32
CA GLY A 145 27.13 -0.69 8.57
C GLY A 145 26.21 0.53 8.39
N GLU A 146 25.53 0.65 7.25
CA GLU A 146 24.62 1.75 6.94
C GLU A 146 23.23 1.48 7.53
N PRO A 147 22.52 2.50 8.03
CA PRO A 147 21.15 2.35 8.50
C PRO A 147 20.23 1.90 7.37
N VAL A 148 19.40 0.88 7.63
CA VAL A 148 18.37 0.40 6.71
C VAL A 148 17.09 0.07 7.48
N VAL A 149 15.93 0.32 6.88
CA VAL A 149 14.63 -0.02 7.46
C VAL A 149 14.23 -1.41 6.96
N VAL A 150 14.19 -2.38 7.86
CA VAL A 150 13.75 -3.75 7.58
C VAL A 150 12.26 -3.87 7.82
N ALA A 151 11.53 -4.25 6.77
CA ALA A 151 10.11 -4.52 6.80
C ALA A 151 9.84 -6.01 7.05
N SER A 152 8.95 -6.31 7.99
CA SER A 152 8.45 -7.67 8.30
C SER A 152 6.94 -7.68 8.54
N GLN A 153 6.29 -8.82 8.27
CA GLN A 153 4.85 -9.04 8.49
C GLN A 153 4.59 -9.92 9.71
#